data_AF-A0A7J9F1B9-F1
#
_entry.id   AF-A0A7J9F1B9-F1
#
_cell.length_a   1.000
_cell.length_b   1.000
_cell.length_c   1.000
_cell.angle_alpha   90.00
_cell.angle_beta   90.00
_cell.angle_gamma   90.00
#
_symmetry.space_group_name_H-M   'P 1'
#
loop_
_entity.id
_entity.type
_entity.pdbx_description
1 polymer ?
#
loop_
_entity_poly.entity_id
_entity_poly.type
_entity_poly.pdbx_seq_one_letter_code
_entity_poly.pdbx_strand_id
1 'polypeptide(L)'
;MIDLIKPKPAALIWRPLSHRCLKFNVFGIANEDRSGCGGVLRDKEGVARALFSGSIAANDTDLAEIGTVMVALEVFLAMKWKLNDSLFLELGSIVVFNWCANKSIRPWSLQATFADIERDIEKVGNVVAFYGRKEWKRNDIFIGDCSSTKLRVASSPRNFRIYKAKRDKIIMASSAIASRWRELSGENNWEGLLDPLDLEFRRYLIHYLQRAGAAGDAFNGTKASKGYALSLYPPDEYFARVGLEKGNPYRYKLTNFIYAATSDDEVACFGYVAVATDEGKVVLGRRDILVSWRGTITISEWVSDANIFRTSAKDLFGTGSLKVHTGFYNTYMNSNANSPYTKTSARQQACKAVKELVDKYQNEEVSITVTGHSLGAALATLNAMDIAHNGFNKPTDNSNKAFMVTCFPAASPRVGNLAFKGVCDRLENFHILRIVNSKDPVPKVPFGPKYFHVGEELGIDTTKSPYLKEKINPHNLEGYQHAIAGMQKDGDFKLEEELDFDNAVINKSSDGLLDKYKIPDNWWTQELFKNMVQTNDGHWKFNDTAYVPDPPSA
;
A
#
# COMPACT_ATOMS: atom_id res chain seq x y z
N MET A 1 -59.07 -29.75 -10.31
CA MET A 1 -59.50 -29.48 -8.93
C MET A 1 -58.27 -28.95 -8.19
N ILE A 2 -58.26 -27.63 -8.02
CA ILE A 2 -57.53 -26.78 -7.07
C ILE A 2 -56.00 -26.92 -7.02
N ASP A 3 -55.39 -25.95 -7.70
CA ASP A 3 -54.01 -25.49 -7.58
C ASP A 3 -53.60 -25.19 -6.13
N LEU A 4 -52.43 -25.72 -5.72
CA LEU A 4 -51.68 -25.23 -4.58
C LEU A 4 -51.02 -23.89 -4.95
N ILE A 5 -51.82 -22.83 -4.94
CA ILE A 5 -51.35 -21.45 -4.96
C ILE A 5 -50.69 -21.20 -3.60
N LYS A 6 -49.38 -21.37 -3.53
CA LYS A 6 -48.57 -20.72 -2.48
C LYS A 6 -48.83 -19.22 -2.61
N PRO A 7 -49.23 -18.51 -1.55
CA PRO A 7 -49.34 -17.06 -1.63
C PRO A 7 -47.93 -16.54 -1.93
N LYS A 8 -47.75 -15.97 -3.13
CA LYS A 8 -46.61 -15.09 -3.40
C LYS A 8 -46.63 -14.04 -2.29
N PRO A 9 -45.54 -13.86 -1.52
CA PRO A 9 -45.43 -12.70 -0.67
C PRO A 9 -45.55 -11.49 -1.59
N ALA A 10 -46.61 -10.70 -1.39
CA ALA A 10 -46.79 -9.45 -2.11
C ALA A 10 -45.53 -8.61 -1.86
N ALA A 11 -44.88 -8.19 -2.94
CA ALA A 11 -43.72 -7.33 -2.88
C ALA A 11 -44.13 -6.00 -2.23
N LEU A 12 -43.82 -5.83 -0.94
CA LEU A 12 -43.83 -4.51 -0.34
C LEU A 12 -42.51 -3.83 -0.71
N ILE A 13 -42.65 -2.83 -1.56
CA ILE A 13 -41.62 -1.89 -2.01
C ILE A 13 -40.88 -1.30 -0.80
N TRP A 14 -39.55 -1.21 -0.87
CA TRP A 14 -38.76 -0.44 0.09
C TRP A 14 -39.36 0.96 0.24
N ARG A 15 -39.74 1.30 1.46
CA ARG A 15 -39.89 2.70 1.85
C ARG A 15 -38.65 3.09 2.66
N PRO A 16 -38.17 4.34 2.53
CA PRO A 16 -37.15 4.87 3.41
C PRO A 16 -37.46 4.53 4.86
N LEU A 17 -36.42 4.12 5.60
CA LEU A 17 -36.52 4.04 7.05
C LEU A 17 -37.11 5.37 7.56
N SER A 18 -38.00 5.30 8.56
CA SER A 18 -38.54 6.50 9.19
C SER A 18 -37.40 7.43 9.63
N HIS A 19 -37.65 8.73 9.70
CA HIS A 19 -36.65 9.67 10.21
C HIS A 19 -36.10 9.16 11.54
N ARG A 20 -34.77 8.99 11.66
CA ARG A 20 -34.00 8.60 12.87
C ARG A 20 -33.78 7.09 13.11
N CYS A 21 -33.86 6.27 12.07
CA CYS A 21 -33.47 4.85 12.11
C CYS A 21 -32.13 4.59 11.39
N LEU A 22 -31.37 3.58 11.84
CA LEU A 22 -30.06 3.19 11.28
C LEU A 22 -30.02 1.70 10.97
N LYS A 23 -29.33 1.29 9.90
CA LYS A 23 -29.23 -0.11 9.46
C LYS A 23 -27.78 -0.56 9.37
N PHE A 24 -27.46 -1.65 10.07
CA PHE A 24 -26.14 -2.27 10.11
C PHE A 24 -26.17 -3.60 9.36
N ASN A 25 -25.43 -3.69 8.26
CA ASN A 25 -25.23 -4.96 7.56
C ASN A 25 -24.03 -5.66 8.19
N VAL A 26 -24.21 -6.91 8.61
CA VAL A 26 -23.23 -7.69 9.38
C VAL A 26 -22.89 -8.95 8.59
N PHE A 27 -21.59 -9.27 8.44
CA PHE A 27 -21.15 -10.46 7.70
C PHE A 27 -19.90 -11.12 8.32
N GLY A 28 -19.98 -12.43 8.56
CA GLY A 28 -18.85 -13.28 8.95
C GLY A 28 -18.43 -14.22 7.82
N ILE A 29 -17.13 -14.41 7.62
CA ILE A 29 -16.55 -15.39 6.69
C ILE A 29 -15.54 -16.24 7.46
N ALA A 30 -15.60 -17.56 7.34
CA ALA A 30 -14.65 -18.48 7.96
C ALA A 30 -14.03 -19.42 6.92
N ASN A 31 -12.71 -19.64 7.03
CA ASN A 31 -11.96 -20.73 6.41
C ASN A 31 -11.31 -21.58 7.52
N GLU A 32 -10.79 -22.76 7.18
CA GLU A 32 -10.30 -23.78 8.14
C GLU A 32 -9.38 -23.24 9.26
N ASP A 33 -8.59 -22.19 8.99
CA ASP A 33 -7.63 -21.61 9.95
C ASP A 33 -7.90 -20.15 10.36
N ARG A 34 -8.83 -19.43 9.72
CA ARG A 34 -9.04 -17.97 9.96
C ARG A 34 -10.46 -17.52 9.62
N SER A 35 -11.05 -16.69 10.47
CA SER A 35 -12.29 -15.97 10.18
C SER A 35 -12.12 -14.45 10.10
N GLY A 36 -12.92 -13.84 9.25
CA GLY A 36 -13.06 -12.39 9.08
C GLY A 36 -14.48 -11.95 9.43
N CYS A 37 -14.60 -10.79 10.06
CA CYS A 37 -15.85 -10.13 10.38
C CYS A 37 -15.87 -8.75 9.73
N GLY A 38 -17.04 -8.29 9.28
CA GLY A 38 -17.19 -6.91 8.86
C GLY A 38 -18.63 -6.46 8.82
N GLY A 39 -18.82 -5.14 8.91
CA GLY A 39 -20.14 -4.57 8.78
C GLY A 39 -20.12 -3.09 8.39
N VAL A 40 -21.22 -2.64 7.81
CA VAL A 40 -21.42 -1.25 7.39
C VAL A 40 -22.74 -0.73 7.97
N LEU A 41 -22.66 0.36 8.72
CA LEU A 41 -23.80 1.11 9.23
C LEU A 41 -24.17 2.20 8.24
N ARG A 42 -25.43 2.23 7.82
CA ARG A 42 -25.99 3.22 6.91
C ARG A 42 -27.16 3.96 7.57
N ASP A 43 -27.32 5.22 7.18
CA ASP A 43 -28.52 5.99 7.50
C ASP A 43 -29.64 5.77 6.48
N LYS A 44 -30.76 6.48 6.69
CA LYS A 44 -31.96 6.38 5.84
C LYS A 44 -31.71 6.86 4.39
N GLU A 45 -30.70 7.70 4.17
CA GLU A 45 -30.22 8.12 2.84
C GLU A 45 -29.27 7.11 2.20
N GLY A 46 -28.92 6.03 2.90
CA GLY A 46 -27.99 5.00 2.42
C GLY A 46 -26.51 5.38 2.56
N VAL A 47 -26.21 6.53 3.16
CA VAL A 47 -24.85 7.02 3.39
C VAL A 47 -24.20 6.17 4.48
N ALA A 48 -22.97 5.71 4.23
CA ALA A 48 -22.20 4.97 5.22
C ALA A 48 -21.76 5.90 6.35
N ARG A 49 -22.07 5.54 7.59
CA ARG A 49 -21.82 6.34 8.78
C ARG A 49 -20.80 5.70 9.72
N ALA A 50 -20.67 4.38 9.65
CA ALA A 50 -19.58 3.65 10.24
C ALA A 50 -19.35 2.35 9.46
N LEU A 51 -18.12 1.87 9.50
CA LEU A 51 -17.77 0.55 9.01
C LEU A 51 -16.74 -0.07 9.95
N PHE A 52 -16.76 -1.39 10.02
CA PHE A 52 -15.70 -2.13 10.69
C PHE A 52 -15.35 -3.37 9.87
N SER A 53 -14.09 -3.76 9.95
CA SER A 53 -13.60 -5.04 9.45
C SER A 53 -12.47 -5.51 10.36
N GLY A 54 -12.38 -6.82 10.55
CA GLY A 54 -11.42 -7.40 11.49
C GLY A 54 -11.29 -8.90 11.31
N SER A 55 -10.26 -9.47 11.91
CA SER A 55 -10.12 -10.93 12.03
C SER A 55 -10.73 -11.36 13.36
N ILE A 56 -11.54 -12.42 13.31
CA ILE A 56 -12.09 -13.10 14.49
C ILE A 56 -11.46 -14.49 14.55
N ALA A 57 -11.01 -14.89 15.74
CA ALA A 57 -10.55 -16.25 16.01
C ALA A 57 -11.76 -17.19 16.12
N ALA A 58 -12.39 -17.45 14.97
CA ALA A 58 -13.41 -18.47 14.80
C ALA A 58 -12.99 -19.36 13.63
N ASN A 59 -13.42 -20.62 13.64
CA ASN A 59 -13.22 -21.56 12.54
C ASN A 59 -14.57 -21.94 11.90
N ASP A 60 -15.61 -21.15 12.21
CA ASP A 60 -17.00 -21.40 11.84
C ASP A 60 -17.66 -20.08 11.45
N THR A 61 -18.40 -20.10 10.34
CA THR A 61 -19.02 -18.91 9.76
C THR A 61 -20.11 -18.31 10.65
N ASP A 62 -20.87 -19.14 11.37
CA ASP A 62 -21.91 -18.68 12.28
C ASP A 62 -21.28 -18.08 13.55
N LEU A 63 -20.17 -18.64 14.02
CA LEU A 63 -19.35 -18.05 15.10
C LEU A 63 -18.69 -16.73 14.70
N ALA A 64 -18.22 -16.62 13.46
CA ALA A 64 -17.67 -15.38 12.93
C ALA A 64 -18.77 -14.31 12.84
N GLU A 65 -19.95 -14.67 12.35
CA GLU A 65 -21.06 -13.75 12.17
C GLU A 65 -21.67 -13.30 13.50
N ILE A 66 -21.81 -14.18 14.50
CA ILE A 66 -22.25 -13.76 15.84
C ILE A 66 -21.24 -12.83 16.52
N GLY A 67 -19.94 -13.04 16.31
CA GLY A 67 -18.90 -12.11 16.75
C GLY A 67 -18.97 -10.77 15.99
N THR A 68 -19.39 -10.79 14.73
CA THR A 68 -19.64 -9.58 13.94
C THR A 68 -20.81 -8.77 14.49
N VAL A 69 -21.87 -9.43 14.99
CA VAL A 69 -23.00 -8.76 15.67
C VAL A 69 -22.53 -8.00 16.90
N MET A 70 -21.62 -8.58 17.70
CA MET A 70 -21.04 -7.90 18.87
C MET A 70 -20.34 -6.61 18.46
N VAL A 71 -19.43 -6.70 17.49
CA VAL A 71 -18.65 -5.54 17.04
C VAL A 71 -19.57 -4.45 16.45
N ALA A 72 -20.64 -4.83 15.76
CA ALA A 72 -21.62 -3.89 15.24
C ALA A 72 -22.31 -3.08 16.35
N LEU A 73 -22.73 -3.74 17.44
CA LEU A 73 -23.34 -3.08 18.59
C LEU A 73 -22.35 -2.19 19.33
N GLU A 74 -21.09 -2.61 19.46
CA GLU A 74 -20.02 -1.83 20.08
C GLU A 74 -19.70 -0.56 19.29
N VAL A 75 -19.54 -0.69 17.97
CA VAL A 75 -19.33 0.45 17.07
C VAL A 75 -20.48 1.43 17.22
N PHE A 76 -21.71 0.92 17.21
CA PHE A 76 -22.90 1.73 17.37
C PHE A 76 -22.91 2.51 18.69
N LEU A 77 -22.63 1.84 19.82
CA LEU A 77 -22.59 2.47 21.14
C LEU A 77 -21.46 3.50 21.26
N ALA A 78 -20.29 3.22 20.66
CA ALA A 78 -19.13 4.11 20.66
C ALA A 78 -19.38 5.42 19.89
N MET A 79 -20.23 5.39 18.86
CA MET A 79 -20.63 6.59 18.13
C MET A 79 -21.42 7.57 19.00
N LYS A 80 -21.89 7.16 20.19
CA LYS A 80 -22.74 7.96 21.09
C LYS A 80 -23.95 8.58 20.39
N TRP A 81 -24.44 7.92 19.34
CA TRP A 81 -25.51 8.43 18.52
C TRP A 81 -26.84 8.23 19.25
N LYS A 82 -27.57 9.32 19.54
CA LYS A 82 -28.91 9.24 20.11
C LYS A 82 -29.90 8.78 19.05
N LEU A 83 -30.27 7.51 19.07
CA LEU A 83 -31.47 7.04 18.37
C LEU A 83 -32.71 7.53 19.10
N ASN A 84 -33.73 7.93 18.34
CA ASN A 84 -35.07 8.11 18.89
C ASN A 84 -35.97 6.90 18.61
N ASP A 85 -35.60 6.00 17.68
CA ASP A 85 -36.47 4.90 17.21
C ASP A 85 -35.84 3.50 17.29
N SER A 86 -35.06 3.05 16.29
CA SER A 86 -34.51 1.66 16.23
C SER A 86 -33.16 1.53 15.49
N LEU A 87 -32.32 0.58 15.92
CA LEU A 87 -31.19 0.02 15.16
C LEU A 87 -31.62 -1.29 14.48
N PHE A 88 -31.44 -1.37 13.17
CA PHE A 88 -31.72 -2.56 12.40
C PHE A 88 -30.43 -3.34 12.11
N LEU A 89 -30.38 -4.63 12.44
CA LEU A 89 -29.27 -5.53 12.15
C LEU A 89 -29.66 -6.51 11.05
N GLU A 90 -29.02 -6.41 9.88
CA GLU A 90 -29.17 -7.39 8.80
C GLU A 90 -28.11 -8.49 8.95
N LEU A 91 -28.58 -9.71 9.16
CA LEU A 91 -27.77 -10.92 9.33
C LEU A 91 -27.73 -11.73 8.03
N GLY A 92 -26.55 -12.21 7.67
CA GLY A 92 -26.27 -13.09 6.53
C GLY A 92 -26.43 -14.59 6.83
N SER A 93 -26.55 -14.98 8.11
CA SER A 93 -26.78 -16.36 8.56
C SER A 93 -28.15 -16.49 9.22
N ILE A 94 -28.94 -17.43 8.68
CA ILE A 94 -30.25 -17.77 9.25
C ILE A 94 -30.11 -18.48 10.59
N VAL A 95 -28.98 -19.18 10.81
CA VAL A 95 -28.66 -19.85 12.07
C VAL A 95 -28.40 -18.82 13.16
N VAL A 96 -27.58 -17.80 12.87
CA VAL A 96 -27.30 -16.68 13.78
C VAL A 96 -28.56 -15.85 14.05
N PHE A 97 -29.38 -15.60 13.01
CA PHE A 97 -30.69 -14.97 13.21
C PHE A 97 -31.58 -15.75 14.18
N ASN A 98 -31.68 -17.06 14.00
CA ASN A 98 -32.46 -17.92 14.87
C ASN A 98 -31.91 -17.94 16.30
N TRP A 99 -30.58 -17.95 16.50
CA TRP A 99 -29.98 -17.82 17.83
C TRP A 99 -30.30 -16.47 18.48
N CYS A 100 -30.26 -15.37 17.73
CA CYS A 100 -30.63 -14.05 18.23
C CYS A 100 -32.12 -14.00 18.64
N ALA A 101 -33.00 -14.59 17.83
CA ALA A 101 -34.45 -14.57 18.03
C ALA A 101 -34.95 -15.55 19.11
N ASN A 102 -34.29 -16.69 19.29
CA ASN A 102 -34.72 -17.74 20.21
C ASN A 102 -33.57 -18.25 21.11
N LYS A 103 -33.69 -17.97 22.41
CA LYS A 103 -32.70 -18.36 23.43
C LYS A 103 -32.53 -19.87 23.58
N SER A 104 -33.59 -20.65 23.37
CA SER A 104 -33.58 -22.10 23.68
C SER A 104 -32.75 -22.92 22.70
N ILE A 105 -32.43 -22.36 21.54
CA ILE A 105 -31.67 -23.04 20.47
C ILE A 105 -30.22 -22.57 20.38
N ARG A 106 -29.77 -21.76 21.34
CA ARG A 106 -28.40 -21.23 21.37
C ARG A 106 -27.42 -22.32 21.81
N PRO A 107 -26.24 -22.41 21.17
CA PRO A 107 -25.19 -23.30 21.63
C PRO A 107 -24.79 -22.95 23.07
N TRP A 108 -24.75 -23.95 23.95
CA TRP A 108 -24.40 -23.76 25.36
C TRP A 108 -22.99 -23.16 25.53
N SER A 109 -22.05 -23.49 24.62
CA SER A 109 -20.68 -22.94 24.59
C SER A 109 -20.61 -21.44 24.33
N LEU A 110 -21.68 -20.81 23.80
CA LEU A 110 -21.71 -19.39 23.45
C LEU A 110 -22.52 -18.54 24.44
N GLN A 111 -22.90 -19.10 25.60
CA GLN A 111 -23.71 -18.37 26.57
C GLN A 111 -23.09 -17.04 27.01
N ALA A 112 -21.76 -16.98 27.19
CA ALA A 112 -21.05 -15.75 27.52
C ALA A 112 -21.14 -14.70 26.39
N THR A 113 -20.90 -15.11 25.14
CA THR A 113 -21.01 -14.28 23.94
C THR A 113 -22.41 -13.69 23.79
N PHE A 114 -23.45 -14.52 23.94
CA PHE A 114 -24.83 -14.05 23.85
C PHE A 114 -25.22 -13.14 25.02
N ALA A 115 -24.66 -13.34 26.21
CA ALA A 115 -24.86 -12.42 27.34
C ALA A 115 -24.24 -11.04 27.07
N ASP A 116 -23.10 -10.99 26.40
CA ASP A 116 -22.46 -9.74 25.96
C ASP A 116 -23.31 -9.00 24.92
N ILE A 117 -23.80 -9.72 23.90
CA ILE A 117 -24.70 -9.17 22.88
C ILE A 117 -25.95 -8.59 23.52
N GLU A 118 -26.56 -9.30 24.46
CA GLU A 118 -27.75 -8.82 25.17
C GLU A 118 -27.46 -7.54 25.94
N ARG A 119 -26.30 -7.45 26.59
CA ARG A 119 -25.85 -6.25 27.31
C ARG A 119 -25.75 -5.04 26.39
N ASP A 120 -25.22 -5.25 25.20
CA ASP A 120 -25.04 -4.13 24.29
C ASP A 120 -26.36 -3.76 23.59
N ILE A 121 -27.23 -4.73 23.30
CA ILE A 121 -28.61 -4.47 22.85
C ILE A 121 -29.38 -3.61 23.86
N GLU A 122 -29.28 -3.89 25.16
CA GLU A 122 -29.93 -3.07 26.19
C GLU A 122 -29.47 -1.60 26.17
N LYS A 123 -28.16 -1.37 26.02
CA LYS A 123 -27.60 -0.02 25.96
C LYS A 123 -28.03 0.73 24.70
N VAL A 124 -28.20 0.02 23.59
CA VAL A 124 -28.70 0.58 22.32
C VAL A 124 -30.19 0.91 22.42
N GLY A 125 -30.95 0.13 23.21
CA GLY A 125 -32.37 0.32 23.43
C GLY A 125 -33.22 -0.54 22.50
N ASN A 126 -33.56 -0.04 21.32
CA ASN A 126 -34.45 -0.73 20.39
C ASN A 126 -33.66 -1.31 19.21
N VAL A 127 -33.35 -2.61 19.28
CA VAL A 127 -32.64 -3.33 18.21
C VAL A 127 -33.58 -4.32 17.54
N VAL A 128 -33.59 -4.32 16.21
CA VAL A 128 -34.39 -5.21 15.36
C VAL A 128 -33.43 -5.99 14.46
N ALA A 129 -33.32 -7.30 14.66
CA ALA A 129 -32.55 -8.18 13.77
C ALA A 129 -33.45 -8.78 12.69
N PHE A 130 -32.92 -8.97 11.48
CA PHE A 130 -33.59 -9.70 10.39
C PHE A 130 -32.58 -10.41 9.50
N TYR A 131 -33.04 -11.43 8.77
CA TYR A 131 -32.20 -12.25 7.89
C TYR A 131 -32.32 -11.82 6.42
N GLY A 132 -31.19 -11.55 5.75
CA GLY A 132 -31.14 -11.16 4.34
C GLY A 132 -30.69 -12.31 3.42
N ARG A 133 -31.55 -12.76 2.49
CA ARG A 133 -31.22 -13.82 1.52
C ARG A 133 -30.50 -13.24 0.29
N LYS A 134 -29.31 -13.74 -0.08
CA LYS A 134 -28.58 -13.34 -1.31
C LYS A 134 -28.88 -14.32 -2.46
N GLU A 135 -29.52 -13.87 -3.54
CA GLU A 135 -29.45 -14.51 -4.86
C GLU A 135 -28.62 -13.62 -5.80
N TRP A 136 -27.58 -14.18 -6.43
CA TRP A 136 -26.72 -13.44 -7.36
C TRP A 136 -27.38 -13.35 -8.75
N LYS A 137 -27.84 -12.16 -9.13
CA LYS A 137 -28.04 -11.79 -10.55
C LYS A 137 -27.46 -10.41 -10.84
N ARG A 138 -26.87 -10.29 -12.03
CA ARG A 138 -26.38 -9.04 -12.63
C ARG A 138 -27.52 -8.03 -12.69
N ASN A 139 -27.28 -6.89 -12.07
CA ASN A 139 -28.15 -5.71 -11.97
C ASN A 139 -29.39 -5.91 -11.08
N ASP A 140 -29.51 -5.02 -10.10
CA ASP A 140 -30.59 -4.81 -9.12
C ASP A 140 -30.53 -5.57 -7.77
N ILE A 141 -30.59 -4.76 -6.70
CA ILE A 141 -30.52 -5.11 -5.28
C ILE A 141 -31.94 -5.21 -4.72
N PHE A 142 -32.31 -6.35 -4.11
CA PHE A 142 -33.55 -6.49 -3.31
C PHE A 142 -33.33 -7.36 -2.06
N ILE A 143 -34.04 -7.03 -0.96
CA ILE A 143 -34.03 -7.68 0.37
C ILE A 143 -35.49 -8.02 0.77
N GLY A 144 -35.70 -9.14 1.48
CA GLY A 144 -36.99 -9.64 2.00
C GLY A 144 -37.20 -9.53 3.53
N ASP A 145 -38.40 -9.97 3.96
CA ASP A 145 -39.23 -9.57 5.13
C ASP A 145 -38.85 -10.10 6.56
N CYS A 146 -39.48 -9.52 7.61
CA CYS A 146 -38.98 -9.33 8.99
C CYS A 146 -39.70 -10.15 10.12
N SER A 147 -39.02 -10.46 11.25
CA SER A 147 -39.61 -10.76 12.59
C SER A 147 -38.60 -10.43 13.72
N SER A 148 -39.03 -9.81 14.84
CA SER A 148 -38.12 -9.19 15.85
C SER A 148 -38.54 -9.38 17.33
N THR A 149 -37.58 -9.58 18.26
CA THR A 149 -37.79 -9.77 19.72
C THR A 149 -36.68 -9.08 20.57
N LYS A 150 -36.99 -8.50 21.76
CA LYS A 150 -36.08 -7.73 22.68
C LYS A 150 -35.60 -8.54 23.92
N LEU A 151 -34.41 -8.25 24.48
CA LEU A 151 -33.77 -9.01 25.60
C LEU A 151 -33.09 -8.14 26.70
N ARG A 152 -32.92 -8.67 27.94
CA ARG A 152 -32.35 -8.04 29.16
C ARG A 152 -31.35 -8.91 30.01
N VAL A 153 -30.52 -8.33 30.91
CA VAL A 153 -29.05 -8.61 31.19
C VAL A 153 -28.53 -8.80 32.66
N ALA A 154 -27.29 -9.36 32.83
CA ALA A 154 -26.25 -9.11 33.90
C ALA A 154 -24.76 -9.43 33.43
N SER A 155 -23.65 -9.03 34.15
CA SER A 155 -22.32 -8.47 33.64
C SER A 155 -20.90 -9.09 33.99
N SER A 156 -19.78 -8.84 33.19
CA SER A 156 -18.31 -8.51 33.56
C SER A 156 -17.20 -8.43 32.40
N PRO A 157 -16.01 -7.70 32.46
CA PRO A 157 -15.12 -7.24 31.32
C PRO A 157 -13.53 -7.26 31.42
N ARG A 158 -12.74 -7.91 30.51
CA ARG A 158 -11.23 -7.76 30.47
C ARG A 158 -10.52 -7.54 29.10
N ASN A 159 -10.99 -8.11 27.98
CA ASN A 159 -10.22 -8.09 26.71
C ASN A 159 -10.27 -6.77 25.90
N PHE A 160 -11.13 -5.82 26.29
CA PHE A 160 -11.38 -4.56 25.56
C PHE A 160 -10.24 -3.54 25.57
N ARG A 161 -9.31 -3.65 26.53
CA ARG A 161 -8.26 -2.62 26.73
C ARG A 161 -7.14 -2.69 25.69
N ILE A 162 -6.87 -3.86 25.10
CA ILE A 162 -5.73 -4.06 24.19
C ILE A 162 -5.99 -3.46 22.80
N TYR A 163 -7.18 -3.67 22.23
CA TYR A 163 -7.52 -3.19 20.88
C TYR A 163 -7.62 -1.67 20.79
N LYS A 164 -8.12 -1.01 21.85
CA LYS A 164 -8.20 0.45 21.91
C LYS A 164 -6.81 1.11 21.88
N ALA A 165 -5.85 0.55 22.63
CA ALA A 165 -4.49 1.06 22.70
C ALA A 165 -3.76 1.00 21.34
N LYS A 166 -3.94 -0.07 20.55
CA LYS A 166 -3.31 -0.19 19.22
C LYS A 166 -3.89 0.83 18.21
N ARG A 167 -5.19 1.11 18.27
CA ARG A 167 -5.86 2.11 17.43
C ARG A 167 -5.45 3.54 17.77
N ASP A 168 -5.41 3.89 19.06
CA ASP A 168 -5.07 5.25 19.49
C ASP A 168 -3.62 5.62 19.11
N LYS A 169 -2.69 4.64 19.12
CA LYS A 169 -1.30 4.82 18.65
C LYS A 169 -1.20 5.14 17.16
N ILE A 170 -1.96 4.44 16.29
CA ILE A 170 -1.95 4.69 14.84
C ILE A 170 -2.47 6.10 14.53
N ILE A 171 -3.51 6.54 15.25
CA ILE A 171 -4.06 7.90 15.09
C ILE A 171 -3.03 8.95 15.49
N MET A 172 -2.33 8.77 16.62
CA MET A 172 -1.30 9.72 17.06
C MET A 172 -0.10 9.80 16.10
N ALA A 173 0.41 8.67 15.60
CA ALA A 173 1.47 8.64 14.59
C ALA A 173 1.05 9.35 13.29
N SER A 174 -0.19 9.11 12.82
CA SER A 174 -0.72 9.81 11.63
C SER A 174 -0.81 11.33 11.82
N SER A 175 -1.15 11.78 13.02
CA SER A 175 -1.21 13.21 13.35
C SER A 175 0.19 13.85 13.39
N ALA A 176 1.20 13.12 13.84
CA ALA A 176 2.58 13.60 13.91
C ALA A 176 3.18 13.78 12.51
N ILE A 177 3.08 12.76 11.64
CA ILE A 177 3.57 12.83 10.25
C ILE A 177 2.87 13.96 9.50
N ALA A 178 1.53 14.07 9.60
CA ALA A 178 0.77 15.11 8.92
C ALA A 178 1.21 16.52 9.32
N SER A 179 1.55 16.75 10.59
CA SER A 179 2.00 18.07 11.05
C SER A 179 3.46 18.40 10.70
N ARG A 180 4.30 17.39 10.50
CA ARG A 180 5.76 17.53 10.27
C ARG A 180 6.19 17.16 8.86
N TRP A 181 5.25 16.98 7.93
CA TRP A 181 5.55 16.37 6.63
C TRP A 181 6.63 17.13 5.84
N ARG A 182 6.72 18.46 5.99
CA ARG A 182 7.73 19.30 5.34
C ARG A 182 9.14 19.00 5.86
N GLU A 183 9.28 18.96 7.18
CA GLU A 183 10.50 18.57 7.88
C GLU A 183 10.94 17.15 7.49
N LEU A 184 10.00 16.18 7.53
CA LEU A 184 10.25 14.79 7.13
C LEU A 184 10.57 14.66 5.63
N SER A 185 10.06 15.56 4.80
CA SER A 185 10.38 15.64 3.36
C SER A 185 11.66 16.43 3.08
N GLY A 186 12.35 16.92 4.11
CA GLY A 186 13.69 17.49 3.98
C GLY A 186 13.76 19.00 3.86
N GLU A 187 12.71 19.77 4.19
CA GLU A 187 12.72 21.25 4.10
C GLU A 187 13.97 21.90 4.73
N ASN A 188 14.49 21.30 5.81
CA ASN A 188 15.74 21.68 6.49
C ASN A 188 16.85 20.62 6.36
N ASN A 189 16.92 19.91 5.23
CA ASN A 189 17.88 18.83 4.94
C ASN A 189 18.02 17.79 6.06
N TRP A 190 16.90 17.47 6.72
CA TRP A 190 16.82 16.50 7.82
C TRP A 190 17.74 16.80 9.01
N GLU A 191 18.10 18.08 9.22
CA GLU A 191 18.85 18.49 10.40
C GLU A 191 18.14 18.05 11.68
N GLY A 192 18.86 17.36 12.57
CA GLY A 192 18.32 16.82 13.83
C GLY A 192 17.45 15.56 13.69
N LEU A 193 17.23 15.04 12.48
CA LEU A 193 16.41 13.83 12.27
C LEU A 193 17.22 12.54 12.07
N LEU A 194 18.51 12.62 11.74
CA LEU A 194 19.31 11.46 11.32
C LEU A 194 20.06 10.75 12.44
N ASP A 195 20.44 11.47 13.51
CA ASP A 195 21.20 10.90 14.64
C ASP A 195 20.81 11.56 15.99
N PRO A 196 20.05 10.87 16.86
CA PRO A 196 19.42 9.57 16.61
C PRO A 196 18.32 9.68 15.54
N LEU A 197 18.07 8.59 14.81
CA LEU A 197 17.06 8.60 13.75
C LEU A 197 15.64 8.74 14.35
N ASP A 198 14.95 9.83 14.00
CA ASP A 198 13.61 10.19 14.48
C ASP A 198 12.58 9.08 14.21
N LEU A 199 11.72 8.79 15.18
CA LEU A 199 10.77 7.68 15.11
C LEU A 199 9.76 7.82 13.96
N GLU A 200 9.21 9.01 13.75
CA GLU A 200 8.26 9.25 12.65
C GLU A 200 8.99 9.25 11.32
N PHE A 201 10.24 9.73 11.29
CA PHE A 201 11.06 9.66 10.10
C PHE A 201 11.40 8.22 9.69
N ARG A 202 11.62 7.31 10.65
CA ARG A 202 11.74 5.86 10.35
C ARG A 202 10.51 5.33 9.63
N ARG A 203 9.30 5.63 10.15
CA ARG A 203 8.03 5.23 9.50
C ARG A 203 7.94 5.79 8.09
N TYR A 204 8.33 7.06 7.93
CA TYR A 204 8.28 7.80 6.68
C TYR A 204 9.21 7.20 5.62
N LEU A 205 10.45 6.87 6.00
CA LEU A 205 11.42 6.24 5.11
C LEU A 205 10.96 4.83 4.72
N ILE A 206 10.57 3.99 5.69
CA ILE A 206 10.07 2.63 5.43
C ILE A 206 8.87 2.69 4.46
N HIS A 207 7.95 3.62 4.66
CA HIS A 207 6.80 3.84 3.79
C HIS A 207 7.18 4.05 2.31
N TYR A 208 8.20 4.88 2.03
CA TYR A 208 8.67 5.14 0.66
C TYR A 208 9.55 4.02 0.10
N LEU A 209 10.31 3.31 0.94
CA LEU A 209 11.08 2.16 0.51
C LEU A 209 10.21 0.95 0.17
N GLN A 210 9.12 0.73 0.90
CA GLN A 210 8.11 -0.27 0.54
C GLN A 210 7.53 -0.01 -0.86
N ARG A 211 7.34 1.26 -1.23
CA ARG A 211 6.87 1.66 -2.57
C ARG A 211 7.93 1.48 -3.66
N ALA A 212 9.19 1.69 -3.34
CA ALA A 212 10.29 1.30 -4.23
C ALA A 212 10.29 -0.23 -4.47
N GLY A 213 10.07 -1.02 -3.42
CA GLY A 213 9.97 -2.48 -3.50
C GLY A 213 8.78 -2.98 -4.32
N ALA A 214 7.62 -2.34 -4.18
CA ALA A 214 6.40 -2.72 -4.90
C ALA A 214 6.57 -2.81 -6.43
N ALA A 215 7.41 -1.94 -7.01
CA ALA A 215 7.70 -1.97 -8.45
C ALA A 215 8.37 -3.28 -8.88
N GLY A 216 9.18 -3.89 -8.01
CA GLY A 216 9.74 -5.23 -8.20
C GLY A 216 8.76 -6.34 -7.86
N ASP A 217 8.04 -6.20 -6.73
CA ASP A 217 7.08 -7.21 -6.25
C ASP A 217 5.94 -7.48 -7.23
N ALA A 218 5.60 -6.50 -8.10
CA ALA A 218 4.58 -6.61 -9.13
C ALA A 218 5.13 -6.83 -10.56
N PHE A 219 6.43 -7.07 -10.74
CA PHE A 219 7.03 -7.28 -12.05
C PHE A 219 6.87 -8.72 -12.53
N ASN A 220 6.41 -8.91 -13.77
CA ASN A 220 6.27 -10.24 -14.36
C ASN A 220 7.58 -10.71 -14.99
N GLY A 221 8.32 -11.55 -14.24
CA GLY A 221 9.57 -12.17 -14.71
C GLY A 221 9.39 -13.43 -15.57
N THR A 222 8.16 -13.88 -15.84
CA THR A 222 7.90 -15.15 -16.54
C THR A 222 7.98 -14.96 -18.05
N LYS A 223 9.12 -15.32 -18.68
CA LYS A 223 9.33 -15.18 -20.14
C LYS A 223 8.26 -15.83 -21.02
N ALA A 224 7.61 -16.89 -20.53
CA ALA A 224 6.56 -17.60 -21.27
C ALA A 224 5.18 -16.88 -21.23
N SER A 225 5.01 -15.88 -20.36
CA SER A 225 3.75 -15.14 -20.19
C SER A 225 3.62 -14.02 -21.22
N LYS A 226 2.40 -13.79 -21.73
CA LYS A 226 2.06 -12.63 -22.58
C LYS A 226 2.30 -11.29 -21.89
N GLY A 227 2.20 -11.25 -20.56
CA GLY A 227 2.53 -10.08 -19.76
C GLY A 227 4.00 -10.00 -19.33
N TYR A 228 4.92 -10.75 -19.95
CA TYR A 228 6.35 -10.70 -19.61
C TYR A 228 6.88 -9.27 -19.62
N ALA A 229 7.68 -8.94 -18.62
CA ALA A 229 8.26 -7.64 -18.38
C ALA A 229 7.25 -6.49 -18.13
N LEU A 230 5.95 -6.78 -18.02
CA LEU A 230 4.91 -5.84 -17.62
C LEU A 230 4.53 -6.02 -16.14
N SER A 231 3.58 -5.23 -15.65
CA SER A 231 3.03 -5.42 -14.31
C SER A 231 2.08 -6.61 -14.28
N LEU A 232 2.09 -7.35 -13.19
CA LEU A 232 1.17 -8.48 -12.96
C LEU A 232 -0.25 -8.05 -12.61
N TYR A 233 -0.40 -6.84 -12.09
CA TYR A 233 -1.64 -6.40 -11.46
C TYR A 233 -2.16 -5.11 -12.13
N PRO A 234 -3.48 -4.99 -12.32
CA PRO A 234 -4.06 -3.75 -12.80
C PRO A 234 -3.94 -2.63 -11.76
N PRO A 235 -3.99 -1.35 -12.17
CA PRO A 235 -3.81 -0.19 -11.29
C PRO A 235 -4.68 -0.19 -10.04
N ASP A 236 -5.96 -0.57 -10.16
CA ASP A 236 -6.92 -0.52 -9.06
C ASP A 236 -6.69 -1.61 -7.99
N GLU A 237 -5.98 -2.70 -8.34
CA GLU A 237 -5.64 -3.78 -7.40
C GLU A 237 -4.17 -3.73 -6.94
N TYR A 238 -3.36 -2.86 -7.56
CA TYR A 238 -1.89 -2.90 -7.46
C TYR A 238 -1.39 -2.93 -6.01
N PHE A 239 -1.75 -1.93 -5.21
CA PHE A 239 -1.28 -1.82 -3.82
C PHE A 239 -1.87 -2.90 -2.91
N ALA A 240 -3.06 -3.41 -3.20
CA ALA A 240 -3.66 -4.53 -2.48
C ALA A 240 -2.85 -5.81 -2.70
N ARG A 241 -2.51 -6.08 -3.96
CA ARG A 241 -1.80 -7.28 -4.40
C ARG A 241 -0.34 -7.31 -3.96
N VAL A 242 0.33 -6.15 -3.90
CA VAL A 242 1.70 -6.04 -3.36
C VAL A 242 1.77 -5.90 -1.83
N GLY A 243 0.65 -6.08 -1.12
CA GLY A 243 0.63 -6.09 0.35
C GLY A 243 0.77 -4.72 1.01
N LEU A 244 0.46 -3.63 0.30
CA LEU A 244 0.55 -2.25 0.80
C LEU A 244 -0.81 -1.61 1.10
N GLU A 245 -1.86 -2.43 1.24
CA GLU A 245 -3.21 -1.96 1.56
C GLU A 245 -3.69 -2.39 2.95
N LYS A 246 -3.56 -3.66 3.32
CA LYS A 246 -4.04 -4.15 4.62
C LYS A 246 -3.12 -3.66 5.75
N GLY A 247 -3.70 -3.02 6.76
CA GLY A 247 -2.94 -2.45 7.89
C GLY A 247 -2.06 -1.25 7.56
N ASN A 248 -1.98 -0.84 6.28
CA ASN A 248 -1.19 0.30 5.85
C ASN A 248 -2.04 1.58 5.86
N PRO A 249 -1.70 2.62 6.66
CA PRO A 249 -2.49 3.85 6.71
C PRO A 249 -2.27 4.76 5.50
N TYR A 250 -1.17 4.57 4.74
CA TYR A 250 -0.79 5.46 3.66
C TYR A 250 -1.43 5.02 2.34
N ARG A 251 -2.62 5.57 2.05
CA ARG A 251 -3.43 5.18 0.89
C ARG A 251 -3.02 5.94 -0.37
N TYR A 252 -2.72 5.20 -1.43
CA TYR A 252 -2.38 5.73 -2.76
C TYR A 252 -3.23 5.07 -3.83
N LYS A 253 -3.47 5.79 -4.91
CA LYS A 253 -4.01 5.28 -6.16
C LYS A 253 -2.94 5.32 -7.24
N LEU A 254 -2.68 4.19 -7.90
CA LEU A 254 -1.79 4.14 -9.07
C LEU A 254 -2.51 4.79 -10.25
N THR A 255 -1.84 5.71 -10.93
CA THR A 255 -2.43 6.44 -12.08
C THR A 255 -1.81 6.01 -13.39
N ASN A 256 -0.50 5.75 -13.42
CA ASN A 256 0.22 5.43 -14.65
C ASN A 256 1.34 4.41 -14.36
N PHE A 257 1.53 3.47 -15.27
CA PHE A 257 2.79 2.72 -15.36
C PHE A 257 3.79 3.49 -16.22
N ILE A 258 5.08 3.25 -15.97
CA ILE A 258 6.18 3.83 -16.74
C ILE A 258 6.90 2.69 -17.46
N TYR A 259 7.14 2.84 -18.76
CA TYR A 259 7.84 1.87 -19.59
C TYR A 259 9.10 2.45 -20.20
N ALA A 260 10.12 1.61 -20.35
CA ALA A 260 11.35 1.97 -21.05
C ALA A 260 11.78 0.88 -22.02
N ALA A 261 12.47 1.30 -23.09
CA ALA A 261 13.13 0.40 -24.02
C ALA A 261 14.46 -0.08 -23.42
N THR A 262 14.73 -1.38 -23.49
CA THR A 262 16.01 -1.97 -23.12
C THR A 262 16.95 -2.02 -24.34
N SER A 263 18.17 -2.54 -24.16
CA SER A 263 19.20 -2.61 -25.20
C SER A 263 18.82 -3.41 -26.45
N ASP A 264 17.79 -4.26 -26.38
CA ASP A 264 17.34 -5.14 -27.47
C ASP A 264 15.98 -4.73 -28.06
N ASP A 265 15.61 -3.44 -27.94
CA ASP A 265 14.28 -2.93 -28.29
C ASP A 265 13.11 -3.59 -27.52
N GLU A 266 13.39 -4.39 -26.50
CA GLU A 266 12.39 -4.95 -25.61
C GLU A 266 11.82 -3.88 -24.68
N VAL A 267 10.53 -4.00 -24.38
CA VAL A 267 9.82 -3.12 -23.45
C VAL A 267 9.79 -3.76 -22.08
N ALA A 268 10.04 -2.98 -21.04
CA ALA A 268 9.73 -3.38 -19.68
C ALA A 268 9.04 -2.26 -18.89
N CYS A 269 8.23 -2.65 -17.92
CA CYS A 269 7.73 -1.76 -16.87
C CYS A 269 8.90 -1.39 -15.95
N PHE A 270 9.19 -0.10 -15.87
CA PHE A 270 10.29 0.48 -15.11
C PHE A 270 9.83 1.31 -13.92
N GLY A 271 8.53 1.39 -13.66
CA GLY A 271 8.01 2.14 -12.54
C GLY A 271 6.53 2.47 -12.66
N TYR A 272 6.09 3.35 -11.77
CA TYR A 272 4.73 3.85 -11.76
C TYR A 272 4.65 5.25 -11.16
N VAL A 273 3.58 5.96 -11.50
CA VAL A 273 3.13 7.19 -10.85
C VAL A 273 1.86 6.88 -10.06
N ALA A 274 1.80 7.38 -8.84
CA ALA A 274 0.67 7.24 -7.96
C ALA A 274 0.41 8.55 -7.22
N VAL A 275 -0.78 8.69 -6.64
CA VAL A 275 -1.14 9.86 -5.84
C VAL A 275 -1.84 9.43 -4.56
N ALA A 276 -1.53 10.09 -3.46
CA ALA A 276 -2.22 9.86 -2.18
C ALA A 276 -3.73 10.08 -2.35
N THR A 277 -4.57 9.19 -1.83
CA THR A 277 -6.04 9.35 -1.85
C THR A 277 -6.48 10.40 -0.84
N ASP A 278 -7.78 10.71 -0.75
CA ASP A 278 -8.29 11.63 0.28
C ASP A 278 -8.04 11.11 1.69
N GLU A 279 -8.08 9.80 1.91
CA GLU A 279 -7.67 9.19 3.18
C GLU A 279 -6.15 9.27 3.37
N GLY A 280 -5.38 9.02 2.31
CA GLY A 280 -3.92 9.07 2.35
C GLY A 280 -3.38 10.46 2.67
N LYS A 281 -3.95 11.52 2.08
CA LYS A 281 -3.50 12.89 2.33
C LYS A 281 -3.75 13.35 3.77
N VAL A 282 -4.77 12.81 4.45
CA VAL A 282 -5.03 13.12 5.87
C VAL A 282 -3.88 12.61 6.74
N VAL A 283 -3.41 11.39 6.47
CA VAL A 283 -2.29 10.76 7.20
C VAL A 283 -0.96 11.45 6.87
N LEU A 284 -0.78 11.86 5.62
CA LEU A 284 0.46 12.47 5.15
C LEU A 284 0.53 13.99 5.36
N GLY A 285 -0.60 14.63 5.69
CA GLY A 285 -0.70 16.09 5.83
C GLY A 285 -0.77 16.86 4.50
N ARG A 286 -0.62 16.19 3.36
CA ARG A 286 -0.65 16.78 2.01
C ARG A 286 -0.99 15.76 0.93
N ARG A 287 -1.40 16.25 -0.25
CA ARG A 287 -1.56 15.44 -1.46
C ARG A 287 -0.19 15.12 -2.04
N ASP A 288 0.33 13.94 -1.72
CA ASP A 288 1.62 13.49 -2.24
C ASP A 288 1.48 12.80 -3.60
N ILE A 289 2.22 13.29 -4.60
CA ILE A 289 2.41 12.63 -5.89
C ILE A 289 3.68 11.79 -5.80
N LEU A 290 3.56 10.49 -5.97
CA LEU A 290 4.66 9.54 -5.88
C LEU A 290 5.08 9.08 -7.27
N VAL A 291 6.38 9.14 -7.55
CA VAL A 291 7.00 8.44 -8.68
C VAL A 291 7.93 7.36 -8.13
N SER A 292 7.67 6.09 -8.47
CA SER A 292 8.49 4.95 -8.04
C SER A 292 9.16 4.30 -9.24
N TRP A 293 10.49 4.18 -9.17
CA TRP A 293 11.31 3.56 -10.21
C TRP A 293 11.80 2.18 -9.78
N ARG A 294 11.61 1.19 -10.66
CA ARG A 294 12.00 -0.20 -10.48
C ARG A 294 13.52 -0.37 -10.63
N GLY A 295 14.12 -1.14 -9.73
CA GLY A 295 15.49 -1.64 -9.88
C GLY A 295 15.59 -2.91 -10.74
N THR A 296 16.80 -3.30 -11.13
CA THR A 296 17.03 -4.57 -11.84
C THR A 296 16.88 -5.75 -10.89
N ILE A 297 16.40 -6.91 -11.39
CA ILE A 297 16.35 -8.17 -10.62
C ILE A 297 17.73 -8.87 -10.65
N THR A 298 18.46 -8.77 -11.77
CA THR A 298 19.82 -9.34 -11.97
C THR A 298 20.92 -8.30 -11.73
N ILE A 299 21.04 -7.83 -10.49
CA ILE A 299 21.93 -6.73 -10.11
C ILE A 299 23.41 -7.09 -10.29
N SER A 300 23.77 -8.38 -10.18
CA SER A 300 25.14 -8.86 -10.38
C SER A 300 25.67 -8.54 -11.78
N GLU A 301 24.85 -8.72 -12.81
CA GLU A 301 25.19 -8.41 -14.21
C GLU A 301 25.26 -6.89 -14.42
N TRP A 302 24.35 -6.12 -13.80
CA TRP A 302 24.36 -4.67 -13.90
C TRP A 302 25.60 -4.01 -13.25
N VAL A 303 26.04 -4.52 -12.09
CA VAL A 303 27.22 -4.00 -11.38
C VAL A 303 28.52 -4.40 -12.09
N SER A 304 28.59 -5.59 -12.70
CA SER A 304 29.73 -5.97 -13.53
C SER A 304 29.79 -5.15 -14.83
N ASP A 305 28.63 -4.83 -15.40
CA ASP A 305 28.48 -4.06 -16.64
C ASP A 305 28.34 -2.56 -16.41
N ALA A 306 28.63 -2.07 -15.20
CA ALA A 306 28.63 -0.65 -14.82
C ALA A 306 29.74 0.11 -15.55
N ASN A 307 29.54 0.23 -16.86
CA ASN A 307 30.38 0.89 -17.82
C ASN A 307 30.50 2.36 -17.41
N ILE A 308 31.71 2.79 -17.09
CA ILE A 308 32.03 4.16 -16.62
C ILE A 308 31.74 5.29 -17.64
N PHE A 309 31.11 4.96 -18.78
CA PHE A 309 30.80 5.89 -19.84
C PHE A 309 29.76 6.93 -19.39
N ARG A 310 30.02 8.16 -19.79
CA ARG A 310 29.23 9.34 -19.45
C ARG A 310 28.70 9.97 -20.73
N THR A 311 27.39 10.15 -20.81
CA THR A 311 26.73 10.86 -21.91
C THR A 311 26.38 12.28 -21.46
N SER A 312 26.45 13.23 -22.39
CA SER A 312 25.98 14.60 -22.17
C SER A 312 24.48 14.59 -21.91
N ALA A 313 24.05 15.15 -20.78
CA ALA A 313 22.63 15.34 -20.46
C ALA A 313 22.17 16.78 -20.74
N LYS A 314 22.72 17.37 -21.82
CA LYS A 314 22.33 18.69 -22.34
C LYS A 314 20.83 18.79 -22.61
N ASP A 315 20.20 17.73 -23.10
CA ASP A 315 18.77 17.71 -23.43
C ASP A 315 17.87 17.75 -22.18
N LEU A 316 18.44 17.44 -21.00
CA LEU A 316 17.76 17.49 -19.71
C LEU A 316 17.99 18.81 -18.97
N PHE A 317 19.23 19.33 -19.03
CA PHE A 317 19.69 20.41 -18.13
C PHE A 317 20.36 21.60 -18.85
N GLY A 318 20.25 21.68 -20.18
CA GLY A 318 20.67 22.82 -21.00
C GLY A 318 22.19 22.99 -21.20
N THR A 319 23.04 22.16 -20.60
CA THR A 319 24.51 22.29 -20.69
C THR A 319 25.21 20.99 -21.07
N GLY A 320 26.17 21.07 -22.00
CA GLY A 320 26.98 19.92 -22.44
C GLY A 320 28.09 19.51 -21.47
N SER A 321 28.38 20.33 -20.45
CA SER A 321 29.35 19.97 -19.39
C SER A 321 28.76 19.00 -18.38
N LEU A 322 27.43 18.96 -18.26
CA LEU A 322 26.71 18.03 -17.38
C LEU A 322 26.64 16.67 -18.07
N LYS A 323 27.20 15.67 -17.40
CA LYS A 323 27.20 14.31 -17.90
C LYS A 323 26.70 13.35 -16.84
N VAL A 324 25.90 12.40 -17.28
CA VAL A 324 25.36 11.31 -16.45
C VAL A 324 25.76 9.97 -17.05
N HIS A 325 25.64 8.91 -16.27
CA HIS A 325 25.94 7.55 -16.72
C HIS A 325 25.08 7.19 -17.96
N THR A 326 25.73 6.67 -19.00
CA THR A 326 25.09 6.41 -20.30
C THR A 326 23.91 5.46 -20.20
N GLY A 327 24.01 4.40 -19.39
CA GLY A 327 22.92 3.45 -19.20
C GLY A 327 21.68 4.11 -18.58
N PHE A 328 21.85 4.95 -17.56
CA PHE A 328 20.72 5.64 -16.91
C PHE A 328 20.07 6.63 -17.87
N TYR A 329 20.89 7.39 -18.62
CA TYR A 329 20.40 8.32 -19.62
C TYR A 329 19.57 7.61 -20.67
N ASN A 330 20.09 6.53 -21.25
CA ASN A 330 19.42 5.80 -22.33
C ASN A 330 18.11 5.17 -21.86
N THR A 331 18.08 4.51 -20.70
CA THR A 331 16.84 3.98 -20.12
C THR A 331 15.80 5.08 -19.88
N TYR A 332 16.24 6.28 -19.46
CA TYR A 332 15.34 7.39 -19.19
C TYR A 332 14.83 8.11 -20.46
N MET A 333 15.69 8.23 -21.48
CA MET A 333 15.48 9.10 -22.65
C MET A 333 15.08 8.38 -23.93
N ASN A 334 15.41 7.10 -24.09
CA ASN A 334 15.16 6.41 -25.34
C ASN A 334 13.65 6.21 -25.56
N SER A 335 13.24 6.35 -26.82
CA SER A 335 11.92 6.05 -27.32
C SER A 335 12.04 5.21 -28.59
N ASN A 336 11.10 4.32 -28.83
CA ASN A 336 10.99 3.53 -30.05
C ASN A 336 9.61 3.76 -30.66
N ALA A 337 9.56 4.44 -31.81
CA ALA A 337 8.31 4.81 -32.49
C ALA A 337 7.48 3.59 -32.95
N ASN A 338 8.11 2.43 -33.10
CA ASN A 338 7.46 1.18 -33.51
C ASN A 338 6.92 0.40 -32.31
N SER A 339 7.30 0.76 -31.08
CA SER A 339 6.81 0.11 -29.87
C SER A 339 5.57 0.84 -29.34
N PRO A 340 4.47 0.12 -29.05
CA PRO A 340 3.27 0.74 -28.50
C PRO A 340 3.51 1.32 -27.09
N TYR A 341 4.39 0.73 -26.28
CA TYR A 341 4.64 1.15 -24.90
C TYR A 341 5.72 2.22 -24.75
N THR A 342 6.63 2.33 -25.72
CA THR A 342 7.78 3.24 -25.65
C THR A 342 7.83 4.21 -26.83
N LYS A 343 6.67 4.48 -27.45
CA LYS A 343 6.51 5.55 -28.45
C LYS A 343 6.97 6.90 -27.90
N THR A 344 6.73 7.13 -26.62
CA THR A 344 7.35 8.20 -25.82
C THR A 344 8.31 7.58 -24.81
N SER A 345 9.37 8.32 -24.48
CA SER A 345 10.38 7.89 -23.51
C SER A 345 9.82 7.77 -22.08
N ALA A 346 10.51 7.02 -21.23
CA ALA A 346 10.16 6.90 -19.80
C ALA A 346 10.11 8.28 -19.12
N ARG A 347 11.03 9.19 -19.48
CA ARG A 347 10.99 10.60 -19.09
C ARG A 347 9.65 11.26 -19.42
N GLN A 348 9.25 11.19 -20.69
CA GLN A 348 8.03 11.86 -21.15
C GLN A 348 6.80 11.30 -20.45
N GLN A 349 6.73 9.97 -20.28
CA GLN A 349 5.63 9.31 -19.57
C GLN A 349 5.54 9.78 -18.11
N ALA A 350 6.64 9.74 -17.36
CA ALA A 350 6.69 10.14 -15.96
C ALA A 350 6.39 11.63 -15.77
N CYS A 351 7.05 12.51 -16.53
CA CYS A 351 6.87 13.95 -16.39
C CYS A 351 5.47 14.41 -16.82
N LYS A 352 4.87 13.80 -17.86
CA LYS A 352 3.49 14.07 -18.26
C LYS A 352 2.51 13.71 -17.13
N ALA A 353 2.62 12.50 -16.57
CA ALA A 353 1.76 12.06 -15.48
C ALA A 353 1.91 12.93 -14.22
N VAL A 354 3.15 13.30 -13.84
CA VAL A 354 3.39 14.25 -12.73
C VAL A 354 2.73 15.59 -13.03
N LYS A 355 2.91 16.13 -14.24
CA LYS A 355 2.37 17.42 -14.64
C LYS A 355 0.85 17.46 -14.60
N GLU A 356 0.19 16.41 -15.10
CA GLU A 356 -1.27 16.26 -15.05
C GLU A 356 -1.79 16.25 -13.60
N LEU A 357 -1.09 15.59 -12.68
CA LEU A 357 -1.47 15.55 -11.26
C LEU A 357 -1.19 16.89 -10.55
N VAL A 358 -0.08 17.55 -10.86
CA VAL A 358 0.26 18.90 -10.37
C VAL A 358 -0.82 19.90 -10.78
N ASP A 359 -1.26 19.87 -12.03
CA ASP A 359 -2.32 20.76 -12.52
C ASP A 359 -3.68 20.40 -11.93
N LYS A 360 -3.99 19.10 -11.79
CA LYS A 360 -5.24 18.62 -11.19
C LYS A 360 -5.41 19.05 -9.74
N TYR A 361 -4.34 19.00 -8.94
CA TYR A 361 -4.37 19.28 -7.51
C TYR A 361 -3.74 20.63 -7.15
N GLN A 362 -3.62 21.56 -8.11
CA GLN A 362 -2.93 22.84 -7.91
C GLN A 362 -3.49 23.70 -6.76
N ASN A 363 -4.76 23.48 -6.39
CA ASN A 363 -5.47 24.18 -5.30
C ASN A 363 -5.37 23.48 -3.94
N GLU A 364 -4.67 22.35 -3.84
CA GLU A 364 -4.36 21.66 -2.59
C GLU A 364 -2.91 21.97 -2.14
N GLU A 365 -2.57 21.52 -0.93
CA GLU A 365 -1.18 21.37 -0.49
C GLU A 365 -0.61 20.11 -1.14
N VAL A 366 0.42 20.26 -2.00
CA VAL A 366 0.96 19.18 -2.84
C VAL A 366 2.47 19.04 -2.63
N SER A 367 2.95 17.80 -2.66
CA SER A 367 4.36 17.44 -2.78
C SER A 367 4.58 16.44 -3.89
N ILE A 368 5.81 16.35 -4.39
CA ILE A 368 6.24 15.27 -5.28
C ILE A 368 7.33 14.49 -4.57
N THR A 369 7.11 13.20 -4.38
CA THR A 369 8.10 12.29 -3.82
C THR A 369 8.56 11.29 -4.88
N VAL A 370 9.86 11.13 -5.04
CA VAL A 370 10.46 10.19 -5.98
C VAL A 370 11.26 9.15 -5.21
N THR A 371 11.09 7.87 -5.54
CA THR A 371 11.77 6.78 -4.82
C THR A 371 12.20 5.68 -5.78
N GLY A 372 13.15 4.87 -5.34
CA GLY A 372 13.65 3.73 -6.10
C GLY A 372 14.78 3.03 -5.35
N HIS A 373 15.06 1.81 -5.77
CA HIS A 373 16.16 1.00 -5.25
C HIS A 373 17.12 0.61 -6.37
N SER A 374 18.44 0.61 -6.10
CA SER A 374 19.45 0.17 -7.07
C SER A 374 19.43 1.00 -8.37
N LEU A 375 19.31 0.39 -9.55
CA LEU A 375 19.05 1.10 -10.82
C LEU A 375 17.86 2.07 -10.71
N GLY A 376 16.79 1.68 -10.02
CA GLY A 376 15.62 2.53 -9.79
C GLY A 376 15.97 3.78 -8.98
N ALA A 377 16.92 3.70 -8.04
CA ALA A 377 17.38 4.82 -7.23
C ALA A 377 18.16 5.86 -8.09
N ALA A 378 18.91 5.39 -9.09
CA ALA A 378 19.57 6.25 -10.06
C ALA A 378 18.57 6.98 -10.97
N LEU A 379 17.56 6.26 -11.47
CA LEU A 379 16.48 6.83 -12.27
C LEU A 379 15.63 7.81 -11.45
N ALA A 380 15.33 7.49 -10.19
CA ALA A 380 14.65 8.37 -9.24
C ALA A 380 15.42 9.68 -9.04
N THR A 381 16.74 9.61 -8.83
CA THR A 381 17.59 10.79 -8.70
C THR A 381 17.57 11.65 -9.96
N LEU A 382 17.71 11.04 -11.15
CA LEU A 382 17.68 11.75 -12.43
C LEU A 382 16.33 12.41 -12.70
N ASN A 383 15.23 11.67 -12.46
CA ASN A 383 13.86 12.14 -12.67
C ASN A 383 13.46 13.24 -11.69
N ALA A 384 13.81 13.12 -10.41
CA ALA A 384 13.52 14.17 -9.42
C ALA A 384 14.19 15.49 -9.80
N MET A 385 15.46 15.44 -10.21
CA MET A 385 16.18 16.63 -10.67
C MET A 385 15.57 17.21 -11.96
N ASP A 386 15.18 16.36 -12.92
CA ASP A 386 14.50 16.79 -14.15
C ASP A 386 13.16 17.48 -13.85
N ILE A 387 12.36 16.91 -12.94
CA ILE A 387 11.08 17.49 -12.50
C ILE A 387 11.27 18.90 -11.95
N ALA A 388 12.21 19.08 -11.03
CA ALA A 388 12.46 20.37 -10.39
C ALA A 388 13.14 21.37 -11.35
N HIS A 389 14.13 20.93 -12.13
CA HIS A 389 14.88 21.79 -13.05
C HIS A 389 14.00 22.35 -14.17
N ASN A 390 13.15 21.50 -14.76
CA ASN A 390 12.31 21.87 -15.90
C ASN A 390 10.91 22.36 -15.49
N GLY A 391 10.64 22.52 -14.18
CA GLY A 391 9.41 23.11 -13.67
C GLY A 391 8.17 22.23 -13.83
N PHE A 392 8.33 20.91 -13.94
CA PHE A 392 7.19 19.98 -13.95
C PHE A 392 6.46 19.95 -12.59
N ASN A 393 7.09 20.46 -11.53
CA ASN A 393 6.51 20.67 -10.21
C ASN A 393 5.72 21.99 -10.06
N LYS A 394 5.51 22.74 -11.15
CA LYS A 394 4.79 24.01 -11.14
C LYS A 394 3.47 23.87 -11.89
N PRO A 395 2.32 24.33 -11.35
CA PRO A 395 1.05 24.37 -12.07
C PRO A 395 1.14 25.19 -13.36
N THR A 396 0.40 24.79 -14.40
CA THR A 396 0.36 25.50 -15.69
C THR A 396 -0.18 26.91 -15.52
N ASP A 397 -1.21 27.07 -14.69
CA ASP A 397 -1.89 28.35 -14.47
C ASP A 397 -1.19 29.24 -13.43
N ASN A 398 -0.17 28.72 -12.73
CA ASN A 398 0.58 29.46 -11.72
C ASN A 398 2.04 29.01 -11.65
N SER A 399 2.84 29.46 -12.61
CA SER A 399 4.27 29.15 -12.72
C SER A 399 5.14 29.69 -11.58
N ASN A 400 4.59 30.58 -10.73
CA ASN A 400 5.26 31.10 -9.55
C ASN A 400 5.14 30.15 -8.34
N LYS A 401 4.18 29.21 -8.35
CA LYS A 401 3.99 28.22 -7.28
C LYS A 401 4.76 26.94 -7.62
N ALA A 402 5.89 26.71 -6.98
CA ALA A 402 6.63 25.44 -7.11
C ALA A 402 6.32 24.51 -5.93
N PHE A 403 5.90 23.28 -6.21
CA PHE A 403 5.74 22.26 -5.19
C PHE A 403 7.08 21.61 -4.84
N MET A 404 7.26 21.25 -3.57
CA MET A 404 8.50 20.62 -3.09
C MET A 404 8.67 19.24 -3.73
N VAL A 405 9.90 18.96 -4.17
CA VAL A 405 10.30 17.68 -4.76
C VAL A 405 11.33 17.01 -3.84
N THR A 406 11.01 15.83 -3.35
CA THR A 406 11.88 15.07 -2.45
C THR A 406 12.20 13.71 -3.05
N CYS A 407 13.45 13.28 -2.98
CA CYS A 407 13.88 11.96 -3.45
C CYS A 407 14.44 11.11 -2.30
N PHE A 408 13.97 9.87 -2.17
CA PHE A 408 14.47 8.87 -1.21
C PHE A 408 15.10 7.65 -1.92
N PRO A 409 16.24 7.83 -2.60
CA PRO A 409 16.89 6.76 -3.32
C PRO A 409 17.64 5.81 -2.36
N ALA A 410 17.27 4.52 -2.35
CA ALA A 410 17.95 3.48 -1.58
C ALA A 410 18.99 2.73 -2.42
N ALA A 411 20.16 2.49 -1.84
CA ALA A 411 21.25 1.79 -2.52
C ALA A 411 21.64 2.43 -3.86
N SER A 412 21.61 3.77 -3.94
CA SER A 412 21.81 4.50 -5.19
C SER A 412 23.26 4.47 -5.66
N PRO A 413 23.56 3.97 -6.86
CA PRO A 413 24.85 4.26 -7.49
C PRO A 413 24.97 5.75 -7.79
N ARG A 414 26.19 6.22 -8.09
CA ARG A 414 26.43 7.60 -8.53
C ARG A 414 25.87 7.81 -9.93
N VAL A 415 25.19 8.94 -10.12
CA VAL A 415 24.44 9.21 -11.37
C VAL A 415 25.23 10.08 -12.35
N GLY A 416 25.90 11.13 -11.87
CA GLY A 416 26.51 12.13 -12.74
C GLY A 416 27.82 12.72 -12.22
N ASN A 417 28.39 13.61 -13.04
CA ASN A 417 29.65 14.28 -12.76
C ASN A 417 29.50 15.51 -11.83
N LEU A 418 30.59 16.24 -11.61
CA LEU A 418 30.58 17.44 -10.75
C LEU A 418 29.58 18.51 -11.21
N ALA A 419 29.39 18.69 -12.52
CA ALA A 419 28.41 19.62 -13.06
C ALA A 419 26.97 19.20 -12.74
N PHE A 420 26.69 17.89 -12.75
CA PHE A 420 25.40 17.34 -12.28
C PHE A 420 25.17 17.66 -10.81
N LYS A 421 26.18 17.45 -9.94
CA LYS A 421 26.12 17.86 -8.53
C LYS A 421 25.84 19.36 -8.40
N GLY A 422 26.57 20.20 -9.13
CA GLY A 422 26.39 21.63 -9.07
C GLY A 422 24.98 22.09 -9.48
N VAL A 423 24.31 21.41 -10.41
CA VAL A 423 22.89 21.68 -10.71
C VAL A 423 22.01 21.29 -9.54
N CYS A 424 22.18 20.10 -8.98
CA CYS A 424 21.44 19.63 -7.82
C CYS A 424 21.51 20.63 -6.65
N ASP A 425 22.71 21.10 -6.32
CA ASP A 425 22.97 22.00 -5.18
C ASP A 425 22.29 23.39 -5.33
N ARG A 426 21.81 23.75 -6.54
CA ARG A 426 21.16 25.04 -6.82
C ARG A 426 19.64 24.93 -6.98
N LEU A 427 19.06 23.74 -6.93
CA LEU A 427 17.61 23.58 -7.06
C LEU A 427 16.93 24.00 -5.75
N GLU A 428 15.97 24.91 -5.85
CA GLU A 428 15.14 25.35 -4.72
C GLU A 428 13.97 24.38 -4.49
N ASN A 429 13.53 24.25 -3.23
CA ASN A 429 12.46 23.31 -2.82
C ASN A 429 12.70 21.87 -3.31
N PHE A 430 13.98 21.46 -3.31
CA PHE A 430 14.43 20.19 -3.83
C PHE A 430 15.37 19.50 -2.84
N HIS A 431 15.05 18.27 -2.46
CA HIS A 431 15.82 17.51 -1.47
C HIS A 431 16.05 16.07 -1.90
N ILE A 432 17.24 15.53 -1.58
CA ILE A 432 17.57 14.12 -1.80
C ILE A 432 18.20 13.57 -0.52
N LEU A 433 17.65 12.47 0.01
CA LEU A 433 18.29 11.69 1.07
C LEU A 433 18.63 10.30 0.54
N ARG A 434 19.92 10.03 0.33
CA ARG A 434 20.40 8.72 -0.07
C ARG A 434 20.49 7.81 1.14
N ILE A 435 19.87 6.64 1.07
CA ILE A 435 20.05 5.59 2.09
C ILE A 435 21.15 4.65 1.59
N VAL A 436 22.17 4.43 2.41
CA VAL A 436 23.38 3.67 2.05
C VAL A 436 23.69 2.64 3.14
N ASN A 437 23.74 1.36 2.76
CA ASN A 437 24.16 0.30 3.65
C ASN A 437 25.69 0.10 3.61
N SER A 438 26.31 0.01 4.79
CA SER A 438 27.77 0.01 5.00
C SER A 438 28.53 -0.99 4.10
N LYS A 439 27.96 -2.20 3.95
CA LYS A 439 28.54 -3.31 3.18
C LYS A 439 28.04 -3.40 1.75
N ASP A 440 27.11 -2.55 1.33
CA ASP A 440 26.60 -2.55 -0.03
C ASP A 440 27.63 -1.91 -0.99
N PRO A 441 28.08 -2.62 -2.04
CA PRO A 441 29.00 -2.07 -3.02
C PRO A 441 28.32 -1.13 -4.04
N VAL A 442 27.01 -1.22 -4.24
CA VAL A 442 26.31 -0.48 -5.31
C VAL A 442 26.39 1.03 -5.14
N PRO A 443 26.23 1.61 -3.93
CA PRO A 443 26.44 3.04 -3.73
C PRO A 443 27.86 3.52 -4.06
N LYS A 444 28.84 2.61 -4.13
CA LYS A 444 30.24 2.95 -4.40
C LYS A 444 30.56 2.98 -5.90
N VAL A 445 29.63 2.59 -6.78
CA VAL A 445 29.83 2.58 -8.24
C VAL A 445 29.11 3.75 -8.93
N PRO A 446 29.58 4.21 -10.11
CA PRO A 446 30.86 3.87 -10.73
C PRO A 446 32.06 4.38 -9.90
N PHE A 447 33.15 3.60 -9.85
CA PHE A 447 34.35 3.93 -9.08
C PHE A 447 35.14 5.08 -9.72
N GLY A 448 35.80 5.90 -8.90
CA GLY A 448 36.74 6.95 -9.33
C GLY A 448 36.20 8.39 -9.28
N PRO A 449 37.07 9.41 -9.47
CA PRO A 449 36.77 10.83 -9.19
C PRO A 449 35.86 11.51 -10.25
N LYS A 450 35.24 10.72 -11.15
CA LYS A 450 34.49 11.22 -12.30
C LYS A 450 32.99 11.33 -12.06
N TYR A 451 32.52 10.72 -10.98
CA TYR A 451 31.13 10.67 -10.56
C TYR A 451 31.01 11.16 -9.11
N PHE A 452 29.93 11.86 -8.81
CA PHE A 452 29.71 12.50 -7.51
C PHE A 452 28.34 12.09 -6.97
N HIS A 453 28.26 11.93 -5.66
CA HIS A 453 26.99 11.84 -4.97
C HIS A 453 26.31 13.21 -4.90
N VAL A 454 24.98 13.17 -4.81
CA VAL A 454 24.11 14.33 -4.62
C VAL A 454 23.21 14.09 -3.41
N GLY A 455 22.79 15.18 -2.76
CA GLY A 455 21.97 15.11 -1.55
C GLY A 455 22.70 14.66 -0.29
N GLU A 456 21.91 14.57 0.77
CA GLU A 456 22.32 14.08 2.09
C GLU A 456 22.43 12.55 2.12
N GLU A 457 23.09 12.01 3.13
CA GLU A 457 23.27 10.58 3.32
C GLU A 457 22.78 10.11 4.68
N LEU A 458 21.92 9.09 4.67
CA LEU A 458 21.63 8.27 5.83
C LEU A 458 22.40 6.95 5.71
N GLY A 459 23.44 6.82 6.53
CA GLY A 459 24.22 5.58 6.65
C GLY A 459 23.51 4.57 7.56
N ILE A 460 23.35 3.35 7.07
CA ILE A 460 22.81 2.22 7.84
C ILE A 460 23.82 1.06 7.85
N ASP A 461 23.68 0.14 8.81
CA ASP A 461 24.55 -1.04 8.89
C ASP A 461 23.74 -2.29 9.26
N THR A 462 23.39 -3.10 8.25
CA THR A 462 22.67 -4.36 8.46
C THR A 462 23.48 -5.38 9.25
N THR A 463 24.82 -5.26 9.29
CA THR A 463 25.68 -6.22 10.01
C THR A 463 25.56 -6.12 11.53
N LYS A 464 24.97 -5.04 12.03
CA LYS A 464 24.69 -4.83 13.46
C LYS A 464 23.47 -5.59 13.94
N SER A 465 22.62 -6.06 13.03
CA SER A 465 21.38 -6.73 13.40
C SER A 465 21.62 -8.13 13.97
N PRO A 466 21.10 -8.46 15.17
CA PRO A 466 21.10 -9.81 15.71
C PRO A 466 19.99 -10.69 15.11
N TYR A 467 19.23 -10.18 14.12
CA TYR A 467 18.14 -10.90 13.47
C TYR A 467 18.56 -11.51 12.12
N LEU A 468 19.60 -10.95 11.49
CA LEU A 468 20.02 -11.33 10.14
C LEU A 468 21.12 -12.39 10.14
N LYS A 469 21.17 -13.21 9.09
CA LYS A 469 22.31 -14.09 8.81
C LYS A 469 23.52 -13.24 8.38
N GLU A 470 24.72 -13.69 8.74
CA GLU A 470 25.98 -13.00 8.39
C GLU A 470 26.15 -12.79 6.88
N LYS A 471 25.69 -13.74 6.07
CA LYS A 471 25.84 -13.74 4.61
C LYS A 471 24.66 -13.11 3.85
N ILE A 472 23.76 -12.39 4.52
CA ILE A 472 22.67 -11.69 3.82
C ILE A 472 23.25 -10.76 2.75
N ASN A 473 22.61 -10.71 1.58
CA ASN A 473 22.98 -9.76 0.54
C ASN A 473 22.81 -8.32 1.09
N PRO A 474 23.89 -7.53 1.22
CA PRO A 474 23.80 -6.17 1.78
C PRO A 474 23.01 -5.22 0.88
N HIS A 475 22.72 -5.62 -0.36
CA HIS A 475 21.91 -4.89 -1.33
C HIS A 475 20.41 -5.29 -1.29
N ASN A 476 19.98 -6.05 -0.28
CA ASN A 476 18.56 -6.39 -0.10
C ASN A 476 17.77 -5.19 0.46
N LEU A 477 16.78 -4.70 -0.30
CA LEU A 477 15.96 -3.54 0.08
C LEU A 477 15.15 -3.74 1.38
N GLU A 478 14.70 -4.94 1.66
CA GLU A 478 13.98 -5.25 2.90
C GLU A 478 14.94 -5.24 4.11
N GLY A 479 16.21 -5.60 3.89
CA GLY A 479 17.31 -5.39 4.83
C GLY A 479 17.59 -3.91 5.10
N TYR A 480 17.49 -3.04 4.08
CA TYR A 480 17.58 -1.59 4.27
C TYR A 480 16.47 -1.07 5.20
N GLN A 481 15.22 -1.49 4.98
CA GLN A 481 14.08 -1.13 5.83
C GLN A 481 14.24 -1.65 7.25
N HIS A 482 14.72 -2.89 7.41
CA HIS A 482 15.01 -3.48 8.71
C HIS A 482 16.07 -2.69 9.48
N ALA A 483 17.14 -2.24 8.80
CA ALA A 483 18.14 -1.41 9.44
C ALA A 483 17.59 -0.06 9.88
N ILE A 484 16.77 0.60 9.06
CA ILE A 484 16.05 1.82 9.45
C ILE A 484 15.15 1.57 10.67
N ALA A 485 14.49 0.42 10.72
CA ALA A 485 13.61 0.06 11.84
C ALA A 485 14.37 -0.20 13.15
N GLY A 486 15.66 -0.51 13.10
CA GLY A 486 16.42 -0.98 14.26
C GLY A 486 17.74 -0.31 14.57
N MET A 487 18.26 0.57 13.72
CA MET A 487 19.50 1.30 14.00
C MET A 487 19.32 2.19 15.23
N GLN A 488 20.31 2.24 16.10
CA GLN A 488 20.32 3.09 17.29
C GLN A 488 21.49 4.06 17.22
N LYS A 489 21.52 4.98 18.19
CA LYS A 489 22.69 5.83 18.40
C LYS A 489 23.93 4.96 18.63
N ASP A 490 25.11 5.49 18.28
CA ASP A 490 26.42 4.85 18.49
C ASP A 490 26.62 3.51 17.74
N GLY A 491 25.73 3.18 16.79
CA GLY A 491 25.84 1.99 15.95
C GLY A 491 25.30 0.70 16.58
N ASP A 492 24.56 0.82 17.69
CA ASP A 492 23.80 -0.27 18.29
C ASP A 492 22.60 -0.67 17.42
N PHE A 493 22.03 -1.84 17.71
CA PHE A 493 20.84 -2.33 17.01
C PHE A 493 19.77 -2.80 18.00
N LYS A 494 18.62 -2.16 17.93
CA LYS A 494 17.39 -2.56 18.60
C LYS A 494 16.20 -2.10 17.77
N LEU A 495 15.30 -3.02 17.41
CA LEU A 495 14.06 -2.66 16.73
C LEU A 495 13.24 -1.70 17.60
N GLU A 496 12.77 -0.62 16.98
CA GLU A 496 11.84 0.31 17.61
C GLU A 496 10.49 -0.36 17.79
N GLU A 497 10.14 -0.70 19.04
CA GLU A 497 8.93 -1.44 19.39
C GLU A 497 7.67 -0.73 18.90
N GLU A 498 7.68 0.60 18.87
CA GLU A 498 6.55 1.40 18.37
C GLU A 498 6.35 1.27 16.86
N LEU A 499 7.37 0.91 16.09
CA LEU A 499 7.24 0.72 14.64
C LEU A 499 6.40 -0.50 14.28
N ASP A 500 6.38 -1.54 15.13
CA ASP A 500 5.76 -2.84 14.83
C ASP A 500 6.25 -3.41 13.48
N PHE A 501 7.55 -3.26 13.20
CA PHE A 501 8.16 -3.66 11.92
C PHE A 501 8.18 -5.18 11.75
N ASP A 502 7.60 -5.68 10.66
CA ASP A 502 7.54 -7.10 10.37
C ASP A 502 8.82 -7.60 9.70
N ASN A 503 9.66 -8.29 10.47
CA ASN A 503 10.91 -8.86 9.95
C ASN A 503 10.70 -9.93 8.88
N ALA A 504 9.53 -10.57 8.79
CA ALA A 504 9.31 -11.64 7.82
C ALA A 504 9.53 -11.16 6.37
N VAL A 505 9.35 -9.86 6.10
CA VAL A 505 9.58 -9.25 4.78
C VAL A 505 11.01 -9.38 4.27
N ILE A 506 12.00 -9.54 5.14
CA ILE A 506 13.41 -9.76 4.75
C ILE A 506 13.54 -10.97 3.81
N ASN A 507 12.78 -12.04 4.08
CA ASN A 507 12.83 -13.28 3.32
C ASN A 507 11.93 -13.27 2.07
N LYS A 508 11.31 -12.14 1.68
CA LYS A 508 10.47 -12.07 0.46
C LYS A 508 11.17 -12.67 -0.77
N SER A 509 12.41 -12.25 -1.01
CA SER A 509 13.24 -12.71 -2.13
C SER A 509 14.66 -13.06 -1.68
N SER A 510 14.79 -13.53 -0.43
CA SER A 510 16.07 -13.91 0.15
C SER A 510 15.91 -14.94 1.26
N ASP A 511 17.04 -15.43 1.76
CA ASP A 511 17.15 -16.23 2.99
C ASP A 511 17.94 -15.42 4.05
N GLY A 512 17.42 -14.24 4.41
CA GLY A 512 18.15 -13.23 5.18
C GLY A 512 18.02 -13.34 6.69
N LEU A 513 16.93 -13.90 7.22
CA LEU A 513 16.68 -14.06 8.66
C LEU A 513 17.32 -15.32 9.24
N LEU A 514 17.79 -15.26 10.50
CA LEU A 514 18.28 -16.46 11.21
C LEU A 514 17.24 -17.58 11.26
N ASP A 515 17.68 -18.83 11.05
CA ASP A 515 16.81 -20.02 10.96
C ASP A 515 15.91 -20.22 12.20
N LYS A 516 16.34 -19.73 13.37
CA LYS A 516 15.56 -19.78 14.62
C LYS A 516 14.18 -19.14 14.50
N TYR A 517 13.99 -18.18 13.57
CA TYR A 517 12.71 -17.51 13.34
C TYR A 517 11.75 -18.34 12.48
N LYS A 518 12.20 -19.42 11.83
CA LYS A 518 11.38 -20.37 11.06
C LYS A 518 10.52 -19.70 9.98
N ILE A 519 11.02 -18.64 9.36
CA ILE A 519 10.39 -17.99 8.22
C ILE A 519 10.97 -18.62 6.93
N PRO A 520 10.13 -19.13 6.02
CA PRO A 520 10.60 -19.68 4.75
C PRO A 520 11.43 -18.65 3.98
N ASP A 521 12.46 -19.08 3.25
CA ASP A 521 13.15 -18.23 2.30
C ASP A 521 12.29 -17.97 1.05
N ASN A 522 12.64 -16.91 0.31
CA ASN A 522 12.07 -16.57 -0.99
C ASN A 522 10.55 -16.72 -1.08
N TRP A 523 9.82 -16.37 -0.02
CA TRP A 523 8.40 -16.72 0.10
C TRP A 523 7.50 -15.88 -0.80
N TRP A 524 8.01 -14.76 -1.35
CA TRP A 524 7.32 -13.96 -2.35
C TRP A 524 7.47 -14.61 -3.75
N THR A 525 6.86 -15.79 -3.90
CA THR A 525 6.70 -16.46 -5.19
C THR A 525 5.29 -16.23 -5.70
N GLN A 526 5.18 -15.69 -6.91
CA GLN A 526 3.90 -15.38 -7.53
C GLN A 526 3.26 -16.64 -8.11
N GLU A 527 2.57 -17.40 -7.25
CA GLU A 527 1.66 -18.51 -7.56
C GLU A 527 2.24 -19.92 -7.45
N LEU A 528 1.47 -20.78 -6.76
CA LEU A 528 1.70 -22.23 -6.71
C LEU A 528 1.82 -22.78 -8.14
N PHE A 529 2.89 -23.52 -8.40
CA PHE A 529 3.21 -24.12 -9.70
C PHE A 529 3.40 -23.13 -10.87
N LYS A 530 3.64 -21.83 -10.62
CA LYS A 530 3.90 -20.82 -11.68
C LYS A 530 2.83 -20.82 -12.79
N ASN A 531 1.55 -20.78 -12.42
CA ASN A 531 0.39 -20.88 -13.32
C ASN A 531 0.27 -22.17 -14.13
N MET A 532 1.01 -23.22 -13.79
CA MET A 532 0.72 -24.55 -14.31
C MET A 532 -0.55 -25.07 -13.64
N VAL A 533 -1.53 -25.48 -14.45
CA VAL A 533 -2.78 -26.08 -13.97
C VAL A 533 -2.91 -27.49 -14.52
N GLN A 534 -3.30 -28.42 -13.66
CA GLN A 534 -3.64 -29.78 -14.09
C GLN A 534 -5.07 -29.77 -14.66
N THR A 535 -5.24 -30.29 -15.86
CA THR A 535 -6.54 -30.47 -16.51
C THR A 535 -7.22 -31.74 -16.02
N ASN A 536 -8.53 -31.87 -16.29
CA ASN A 536 -9.34 -33.01 -15.83
C ASN A 536 -8.89 -34.37 -16.39
N ASP A 537 -8.09 -34.38 -17.46
CA ASP A 537 -7.48 -35.57 -18.06
C ASP A 537 -6.08 -35.89 -17.50
N GLY A 538 -5.64 -35.15 -16.47
CA GLY A 538 -4.37 -35.37 -15.78
C GLY A 538 -3.17 -34.66 -16.41
N HIS A 539 -3.30 -34.05 -17.59
CA HIS A 539 -2.22 -33.27 -18.22
C HIS A 539 -2.00 -31.93 -17.53
N TRP A 540 -0.83 -31.34 -17.72
CA TRP A 540 -0.50 -30.01 -17.19
C TRP A 540 -0.38 -29.01 -18.34
N LYS A 541 -0.95 -27.83 -18.15
CA LYS A 541 -0.83 -26.73 -19.10
C LYS A 541 -0.49 -25.43 -18.39
N PHE A 542 0.24 -24.56 -19.07
CA PHE A 542 0.44 -23.19 -18.62
C PHE A 542 -0.85 -22.39 -18.84
N ASN A 543 -1.43 -21.88 -17.76
CA ASN A 543 -2.62 -21.03 -17.81
C ASN A 543 -2.23 -19.56 -17.75
N ASP A 544 -1.92 -18.99 -18.91
CA ASP A 544 -1.54 -17.59 -19.02
C ASP A 544 -2.75 -16.66 -18.82
N THR A 545 -2.98 -16.25 -17.57
CA THR A 545 -4.00 -15.28 -17.16
C THR A 545 -3.41 -13.89 -16.90
N ALA A 546 -2.21 -13.63 -17.45
CA ALA A 546 -1.49 -12.40 -17.19
C ALA A 546 -2.31 -11.16 -17.59
N TYR A 547 -2.32 -10.19 -16.69
CA TYR A 547 -2.74 -8.84 -17.01
C TYR A 547 -1.77 -8.24 -18.03
N VAL A 548 -2.31 -7.68 -19.12
CA VAL A 548 -1.56 -6.91 -20.11
C VAL A 548 -2.13 -5.49 -20.08
N PRO A 549 -1.40 -4.50 -19.54
CA PRO A 549 -1.87 -3.11 -19.51
C PRO A 549 -2.01 -2.53 -20.91
N ASP A 550 -2.97 -1.62 -21.10
CA ASP A 550 -3.02 -0.84 -22.33
C ASP A 550 -1.75 0.04 -22.44
N PRO A 551 -1.23 0.27 -23.66
CA PRO A 551 -0.08 1.14 -23.84
C PRO A 551 -0.38 2.58 -23.40
N PRO A 552 0.63 3.35 -22.93
CA PRO A 552 0.43 4.75 -22.55
C PRO A 552 -0.13 5.57 -23.71
N SER A 553 -1.12 6.43 -23.41
CA SER A 553 -1.62 7.41 -24.38
C SER A 553 -0.51 8.39 -24.77
N ALA A 554 -0.26 8.52 -26.08
CA ALA A 554 0.74 9.42 -26.66
C ALA A 554 0.65 10.85 -26.10
#